data_AF-A0AAV0JTL1-F1
#
_entry.id   AF-A0AAV0JTL1-F1
#
_cell.length_a   1.000
_cell.length_b   1.000
_cell.length_c   1.000
_cell.angle_alpha   90.00
_cell.angle_beta   90.00
_cell.angle_gamma   90.00
#
_symmetry.space_group_name_H-M   'P 1'
#
loop_
_entity.id
_entity.type
_entity.pdbx_description
1 polymer ?
#
loop_
_entity_poly.entity_id
_entity_poly.type
_entity_poly.pdbx_seq_one_letter_code
_entity_poly.pdbx_strand_id
1 'polypeptide(L)' 'MVWSLLDGYEWTGGYEWKFGLYYVDHFKAPSTRIPKMSAIWFRKFLKRIN' A
#
# COMPACT_ATOMS: atom_id res chain seq x y z
N MET A 1 5.09 -11.89 6.03
CA MET A 1 4.73 -11.29 4.71
C MET A 1 3.38 -10.60 4.84
N VAL A 2 3.17 -9.47 4.17
CA VAL A 2 1.91 -8.69 4.22
C VAL A 2 1.35 -8.55 2.80
N TRP A 3 0.07 -8.89 2.62
CA TRP A 3 -0.66 -8.54 1.40
C TRP A 3 -1.40 -7.22 1.65
N SER A 4 -1.07 -6.14 0.95
CA SER A 4 -0.03 -6.01 -0.08
C SER A 4 0.88 -4.82 0.19
N LEU A 5 2.00 -4.73 -0.52
CA LEU A 5 2.86 -3.56 -0.41
C LEU A 5 2.21 -2.32 -1.06
N LEU A 6 1.58 -2.51 -2.22
CA LEU A 6 1.02 -1.43 -3.05
C LEU A 6 -0.44 -1.73 -3.38
N ASP A 7 -1.25 -0.68 -3.50
CA ASP A 7 -2.57 -0.79 -4.12
C ASP A 7 -2.42 -1.23 -5.59
N GLY A 8 -3.37 -2.05 -6.05
CA GLY A 8 -3.37 -2.60 -7.39
C GLY A 8 -4.77 -3.07 -7.79
N TYR A 9 -4.82 -3.86 -8.86
CA TYR A 9 -6.06 -4.47 -9.35
C TYR A 9 -6.35 -5.75 -8.55
N GLU A 10 -7.48 -5.79 -7.86
CA GLU A 10 -7.87 -6.86 -6.94
C GLU A 10 -8.98 -7.74 -7.53
N TRP A 11 -8.70 -8.36 -8.67
CA TRP A 11 -9.58 -9.34 -9.33
C TRP A 11 -11.01 -8.80 -9.51
N THR A 12 -12.01 -9.47 -8.93
CA THR A 12 -13.41 -9.07 -8.99
C THR A 12 -13.69 -7.69 -8.37
N GLY A 13 -12.80 -7.20 -7.49
CA GLY A 13 -12.90 -5.89 -6.84
C GLY A 13 -12.29 -4.74 -7.65
N GLY A 14 -11.65 -5.01 -8.80
CA GLY A 14 -11.05 -3.98 -9.64
C GLY A 14 -10.06 -3.10 -8.86
N TYR A 15 -10.14 -1.77 -9.04
CA TYR A 15 -9.32 -0.79 -8.30
C TYR A 15 -10.05 -0.17 -7.09
N GLU A 16 -11.25 -0.68 -6.76
CA GLU A 16 -12.03 -0.17 -5.64
C GLU A 16 -11.41 -0.60 -4.32
N TRP A 17 -10.94 -1.86 -4.25
CA TRP A 17 -10.31 -2.40 -3.05
C TRP A 17 -8.82 -2.07 -3.01
N LYS A 18 -8.39 -1.55 -1.85
CA LYS A 18 -7.08 -0.94 -1.68
C LYS A 18 -6.35 -1.51 -0.45
N PHE A 19 -5.78 -2.69 -0.60
CA PHE A 19 -5.10 -3.42 0.48
C PHE A 19 -3.64 -3.03 0.70
N GLY A 20 -3.06 -2.24 -0.21
CA GLY A 20 -1.65 -1.85 -0.15
C GLY A 20 -1.33 -1.00 1.07
N LEU A 21 -0.14 -1.18 1.62
CA LEU A 21 0.46 -0.23 2.55
C LEU A 21 0.64 1.16 1.91
N TYR A 22 0.80 1.22 0.58
CA TYR A 22 0.90 2.45 -0.18
C TYR A 22 -0.27 2.58 -1.16
N TYR A 23 -0.87 3.77 -1.19
CA TYR A 23 -1.75 4.16 -2.27
C TYR A 23 -0.94 4.46 -3.52
N VAL A 24 -1.43 4.02 -4.68
CA VAL A 24 -0.84 4.30 -5.99
C VAL A 24 -1.77 5.22 -6.77
N ASP A 25 -1.29 6.44 -7.06
CA ASP A 25 -1.97 7.36 -7.96
C ASP A 25 -1.66 6.97 -9.41
N HIS A 26 -2.60 6.28 -10.05
CA HIS A 26 -2.48 5.82 -11.43
C HIS A 26 -2.71 6.94 -12.47
N PHE A 27 -3.20 8.11 -12.05
CA PHE A 27 -3.49 9.24 -12.94
C PHE A 27 -2.29 10.19 -13.10
N LYS A 28 -1.23 10.02 -12.30
CA LYS A 28 0.02 10.77 -12.43
C LYS A 28 1.11 9.88 -13.02
N ALA A 29 1.84 10.44 -13.98
CA ALA A 29 3.07 9.83 -14.49
C ALA A 29 4.29 10.57 -13.88
N PRO A 30 5.22 9.86 -13.20
CA PRO A 30 5.17 8.44 -12.83
C PRO A 30 4.16 8.17 -11.71
N SER A 31 3.68 6.92 -11.62
CA SER A 31 2.68 6.51 -10.62
C SER A 31 3.17 6.81 -9.20
N THR A 32 2.56 7.80 -8.58
CA THR A 32 3.02 8.32 -7.28
C THR A 32 2.57 7.39 -6.17
N ARG A 33 3.49 7.02 -5.28
CA ARG A 33 3.25 6.11 -4.16
C ARG A 33 3.14 6.90 -2.87
N ILE A 34 1.97 6.86 -2.24
CA ILE A 34 1.68 7.64 -1.03
C ILE A 34 1.54 6.67 0.16
N PRO A 35 2.40 6.77 1.19
CA PRO A 35 2.31 5.86 2.34
C PRO A 35 1.01 6.07 3.11
N LYS A 36 0.29 4.98 3.40
CA LYS A 36 -0.87 5.01 4.30
C LYS A 36 -0.41 4.95 5.76
N MET A 37 -1.33 5.21 6.69
CA MET A 37 -1.05 5.06 8.14
C MET A 37 -0.57 3.65 8.49
N SER A 38 -1.08 2.62 7.80
CA SER A 38 -0.63 1.23 7.95
C SER A 38 0.84 1.05 7.60
N ALA A 39 1.38 1.72 6.58
CA ALA A 39 2.81 1.67 6.26
C ALA A 39 3.68 2.25 7.39
N ILE A 40 3.25 3.37 7.96
CA ILE A 40 3.95 4.03 9.06
C ILE A 40 3.94 3.13 10.31
N TRP A 41 2.78 2.55 10.62
CA TRP A 41 2.63 1.62 11.73
C TRP A 41 3.49 0.37 11.53
N PHE A 42 3.43 -0.25 10.35
CA PHE A 42 4.16 -1.48 10.06
C PHE A 42 5.68 -1.26 10.13
N ARG A 43 6.17 -0.11 9.65
CA ARG A 43 7.58 0.30 9.82
C ARG A 43 7.98 0.39 11.30
N LYS A 44 7.14 0.99 12.15
CA LYS A 44 7.41 1.10 13.60
C LYS A 44 7.38 -0.28 14.27
N PHE A 45 6.41 -1.11 13.91
CA PHE A 45 6.27 -2.47 14.42
C PHE A 45 7.52 -3.30 14.14
N LEU A 46 8.00 -3.32 12.89
CA LEU A 46 9.22 -4.06 12.51
C LEU A 46 10.46 -3.55 13.24
N LYS A 47 10.58 -2.22 13.44
CA LYS A 47 11.71 -1.63 14.18
C LYS A 47 11.77 -2.00 15.65
N ARG A 48 10.65 -2.41 16.26
CA ARG A 48 10.60 -2.85 17.67
C ARG A 48 11.02 -4.31 17.84
N ILE A 49 11.12 -5.06 16.75
CA ILE A 49 11.46 -6.49 16.74
C ILE A 49 12.99 -6.69 16.59
N ASN A 50 13.73 -5.61 16.31
CA ASN A 50 15.19 -5.53 16.46
C ASN A 50 15.56 -4.89 17.79
#